data_AF-A0A3D3EVD0-F1
#
_entry.id   AF-A0A3D3EVD0-F1
#
_cell.length_a   1.000
_cell.length_b   1.000
_cell.length_c   1.000
_cell.angle_alpha   90.00
_cell.angle_beta   90.00
_cell.angle_gamma   90.00
#
_symmetry.space_group_name_H-M   'P 1'
#
loop_
_entity.id
_entity.type
_entity.pdbx_description
1 polymer ?
#
loop_
_entity_poly.entity_id
_entity_poly.type
_entity_poly.pdbx_seq_one_letter_code
_entity_poly.pdbx_strand_id
1 'polypeptide(L)'
;MTKVLDKDIRPYLRLGYSHRLWKASAPGHYSFSHVILRDIVYERLLSNTVKKMHRHVADTLARQLGDNDNSLASEAAYHYEKADCAHEAQEFLQRASKY
;
A
#
# COMPACT_ATOMS: atom_id res chain seq x y z
N MET A 1 -13.07 -4.64 -10.91
CA MET A 1 -11.87 -4.52 -11.77
C MET A 1 -11.46 -3.06 -11.78
N THR A 2 -10.36 -2.71 -11.12
CA THR A 2 -10.02 -1.32 -10.78
C THR A 2 -9.29 -0.65 -11.95
N LYS A 3 -10.05 -0.09 -12.90
CA LYS A 3 -9.60 0.63 -14.13
C LYS A 3 -8.50 1.70 -13.94
N VAL A 4 -8.17 2.06 -12.71
CA VAL A 4 -7.11 3.03 -12.38
C VAL A 4 -5.71 2.40 -12.53
N LEU A 5 -5.57 1.10 -12.26
CA LEU A 5 -4.28 0.40 -12.31
C LEU A 5 -3.81 0.10 -13.75
N ASP A 6 -4.75 0.09 -14.71
CA ASP A 6 -4.45 -0.16 -16.13
C ASP A 6 -3.97 1.10 -16.87
N LYS A 7 -4.03 2.27 -16.22
CA LYS A 7 -3.61 3.54 -16.82
C LYS A 7 -2.13 3.78 -16.56
N ASP A 8 -1.44 4.39 -17.51
CA ASP A 8 -0.10 4.91 -17.26
C ASP A 8 -0.17 5.97 -16.14
N ILE A 9 0.32 5.61 -14.96
CA ILE A 9 0.31 6.48 -13.78
C ILE A 9 1.46 7.48 -13.79
N ARG A 10 2.50 7.30 -14.63
CA ARG A 10 3.73 8.11 -14.63
C ARG A 10 3.47 9.62 -14.84
N PRO A 11 2.54 10.06 -15.71
CA PRO A 11 2.19 11.46 -15.82
C PRO A 11 1.66 12.05 -14.51
N TYR A 12 0.85 11.29 -13.77
CA TYR A 12 0.26 11.73 -12.49
C TYR A 12 1.28 11.73 -11.36
N LEU A 13 2.23 10.79 -11.36
CA LEU A 13 3.36 10.82 -10.42
C LEU A 13 4.20 12.08 -10.61
N ARG A 14 4.57 12.42 -11.85
CA ARG A 14 5.30 13.67 -12.17
C ARG A 14 4.51 14.91 -11.77
N LEU A 15 3.22 14.95 -12.09
CA LEU A 15 2.35 16.07 -11.75
C LEU A 15 2.25 16.25 -10.23
N GLY A 16 1.94 15.19 -9.48
CA GLY A 16 1.87 15.32 -8.02
C GLY A 16 3.23 15.63 -7.38
N TYR A 17 4.35 15.25 -7.99
CA TYR A 17 5.68 15.68 -7.54
C TYR A 17 5.86 17.21 -7.72
N SER A 18 5.51 17.76 -8.88
CA SER A 18 5.58 19.22 -9.11
C SER A 18 4.62 19.99 -8.19
N HIS A 19 3.48 19.39 -7.83
CA HIS A 19 2.52 19.95 -6.88
C HIS A 19 2.81 19.62 -5.41
N ARG A 20 3.96 19.00 -5.09
CA ARG A 20 4.36 18.63 -3.72
C ARG A 20 3.39 17.69 -3.00
N LEU A 21 2.59 16.91 -3.71
CA LEU A 21 1.72 15.87 -3.14
C LEU A 21 2.53 14.67 -2.64
N TRP A 22 3.57 14.31 -3.39
CA TRP A 22 4.52 13.26 -3.03
C TRP A 22 5.96 13.72 -3.20
N LYS A 23 6.84 13.13 -2.38
CA LYS A 23 8.29 13.22 -2.47
C LYS A 23 8.85 11.92 -3.06
N ALA A 24 9.88 12.04 -3.88
CA ALA A 24 10.65 10.90 -4.36
C ALA A 24 11.76 10.58 -3.37
N SER A 25 11.81 9.35 -2.83
CA SER A 25 12.90 8.89 -1.96
C SER A 25 14.00 8.17 -2.73
N ALA A 26 13.65 7.56 -3.86
CA ALA A 26 14.54 6.92 -4.82
C ALA A 26 13.83 6.86 -6.20
N PRO A 27 14.54 6.54 -7.29
CA PRO A 27 13.89 6.30 -8.58
C PRO A 27 12.76 5.26 -8.44
N GLY A 28 11.56 5.61 -8.88
CA GLY A 28 10.38 4.76 -8.77
C GLY A 28 9.73 4.69 -7.38
N HIS A 29 10.32 5.31 -6.36
CA HIS A 29 9.83 5.27 -4.98
C HIS A 29 9.29 6.63 -4.56
N TYR A 30 8.00 6.66 -4.26
CA TYR A 30 7.27 7.87 -3.89
C TYR A 30 6.59 7.68 -2.54
N SER A 31 6.54 8.74 -1.75
CA SER A 31 5.76 8.79 -0.51
C SER A 31 5.02 10.10 -0.42
N PHE A 32 3.89 10.14 0.29
CA PHE A 32 3.19 11.40 0.56
C PHE A 32 4.13 12.40 1.22
N SER A 33 4.10 13.65 0.75
CA SER A 33 4.91 14.72 1.34
C SER A 33 4.48 15.02 2.78
N HIS A 34 3.18 14.88 3.07
CA HIS A 34 2.59 15.10 4.38
C HIS A 34 1.55 14.03 4.70
N VAL A 35 1.54 13.56 5.95
CA VAL A 35 0.58 12.57 6.45
C VAL A 35 -0.87 13.05 6.31
N ILE A 36 -1.12 14.35 6.50
CA ILE A 36 -2.47 14.95 6.40
C ILE A 36 -3.04 14.81 4.99
N LEU A 37 -2.22 14.94 3.93
CA LEU A 37 -2.69 14.78 2.55
C LEU A 37 -3.18 13.35 2.29
N ARG A 38 -2.48 12.35 2.83
CA ARG A 38 -2.89 10.94 2.76
C ARG A 38 -4.24 10.75 3.43
N ASP A 39 -4.37 11.27 4.65
CA ASP A 39 -5.56 11.05 5.47
C ASP A 39 -6.80 11.70 4.82
N ILE A 40 -6.67 12.94 4.30
CA ILE A 40 -7.74 13.61 3.54
C ILE A 40 -8.16 12.80 2.30
N VAL A 41 -7.19 12.22 1.57
CA VAL A 41 -7.50 11.41 0.38
C VAL A 41 -8.26 10.15 0.79
N TYR A 42 -7.84 9.47 1.85
CA TYR A 42 -8.49 8.26 2.33
C TYR A 42 -9.91 8.53 2.84
N GLU A 43 -10.14 9.65 3.55
CA GLU A 43 -11.47 10.05 4.02
C GLU A 43 -12.45 10.35 2.88
N ARG A 44 -11.95 10.84 1.73
CA ARG A 44 -12.78 11.16 0.56
C ARG A 44 -13.15 9.94 -0.27
N LEU A 45 -12.47 8.81 -0.07
CA LEU A 45 -12.76 7.57 -0.78
C LEU A 45 -13.78 6.73 -0.01
N LEU A 46 -14.62 6.00 -0.74
CA LEU A 46 -15.51 5.02 -0.12
C LEU A 46 -14.69 4.01 0.68
N SER A 47 -15.11 3.71 1.91
CA SER A 47 -14.41 2.78 2.81
C SER A 47 -14.12 1.43 2.15
N ASN A 48 -15.08 0.88 1.39
CA ASN A 48 -14.91 -0.36 0.63
C ASN A 48 -13.86 -0.25 -0.49
N THR A 49 -13.67 0.93 -1.08
CA THR A 49 -12.63 1.16 -2.10
C THR A 49 -11.26 1.17 -1.43
N VAL A 50 -11.12 1.86 -0.30
CA VAL A 50 -9.88 1.92 0.48
C VAL A 50 -9.47 0.51 0.95
N LYS A 51 -10.41 -0.26 1.51
CA LYS A 51 -10.17 -1.66 1.91
C LYS A 51 -9.67 -2.53 0.74
N LYS A 52 -10.29 -2.40 -0.44
CA LYS A 52 -9.86 -3.12 -1.66
C LYS A 52 -8.45 -2.73 -2.11
N MET A 53 -8.09 -1.45 -2.02
CA MET A 53 -6.73 -0.99 -2.33
C MET A 53 -5.72 -1.56 -1.34
N HIS A 54 -6.03 -1.53 -0.04
CA HIS A 54 -5.18 -2.14 0.98
C HIS A 54 -4.99 -3.65 0.76
N ARG A 55 -6.06 -4.38 0.44
CA ARG A 55 -5.96 -5.81 0.10
C ARG A 55 -5.06 -6.04 -1.10
N HIS A 56 -5.19 -5.24 -2.15
CA HIS A 56 -4.38 -5.40 -3.35
C HIS A 56 -2.88 -5.18 -3.10
N VAL A 57 -2.54 -4.22 -2.23
CA VAL A 57 -1.15 -4.02 -1.79
C VAL A 57 -0.68 -5.22 -0.97
N ALA A 58 -1.47 -5.66 0.02
CA ALA A 58 -1.14 -6.83 0.85
C ALA A 58 -0.88 -8.09 0.00
N ASP A 59 -1.77 -8.39 -0.95
CA ASP A 59 -1.64 -9.52 -1.88
C ASP A 59 -0.35 -9.41 -2.72
N THR A 60 0.02 -8.20 -3.12
CA THR A 60 1.24 -7.97 -3.92
C THR A 60 2.50 -8.18 -3.10
N LEU A 61 2.54 -7.65 -1.86
CA LEU A 61 3.64 -7.85 -0.92
C LEU A 61 3.76 -9.34 -0.56
N ALA A 62 2.64 -10.00 -0.28
CA ALA A 62 2.57 -11.43 0.02
C ALA A 62 3.14 -12.31 -1.10
N ARG A 63 2.91 -11.95 -2.37
CA ARG A 63 3.47 -12.67 -3.53
C ARG A 63 4.96 -12.42 -3.74
N GLN A 64 5.48 -11.27 -3.32
CA GLN A 64 6.90 -10.95 -3.40
C GLN A 64 7.70 -11.65 -2.29
N LEU A 65 7.06 -11.88 -1.14
CA LEU A 65 7.60 -12.69 -0.07
C LEU A 65 7.65 -14.16 -0.50
N GLY A 66 8.85 -14.65 -0.80
CA GLY A 66 9.08 -16.09 -0.89
C GLY A 66 8.84 -16.78 0.46
N ASP A 67 8.84 -18.12 0.47
CA ASP A 67 8.51 -18.90 1.67
C ASP A 67 9.42 -18.61 2.88
N ASN A 68 10.67 -18.17 2.65
CA ASN A 68 11.66 -17.88 3.69
C ASN A 68 11.97 -16.39 3.86
N ASP A 69 11.31 -15.50 3.13
CA ASP A 69 11.48 -14.06 3.30
C ASP A 69 10.36 -13.51 4.19
N ASN A 70 10.75 -12.84 5.28
CA ASN A 70 9.84 -12.20 6.23
C ASN A 70 10.08 -10.68 6.31
N SER A 71 10.95 -10.12 5.47
CA SER A 71 11.34 -8.71 5.51
C SER A 71 10.17 -7.73 5.36
N LEU A 72 9.16 -8.11 4.56
CA LEU A 72 7.94 -7.32 4.33
C LEU A 72 6.72 -7.90 5.05
N ALA A 73 6.88 -8.90 5.92
CA ALA A 73 5.74 -9.56 6.57
C ALA A 73 4.95 -8.61 7.49
N SER A 74 5.65 -7.71 8.19
CA SER A 74 5.00 -6.67 9.02
C SER A 74 4.20 -5.68 8.16
N GLU A 75 4.72 -5.30 7.00
CA GLU A 75 4.04 -4.39 6.07
C GLU A 75 2.83 -5.05 5.42
N ALA A 76 2.95 -6.31 4.98
CA ALA A 76 1.84 -7.10 4.48
C ALA A 76 0.71 -7.23 5.52
N ALA A 77 1.06 -7.55 6.78
CA ALA A 77 0.11 -7.63 7.88
C ALA A 77 -0.65 -6.30 8.09
N TYR A 78 0.07 -5.17 8.16
CA TYR A 78 -0.54 -3.85 8.28
C TYR A 78 -1.58 -3.60 7.16
N HIS A 79 -1.25 -3.95 5.92
CA HIS A 79 -2.17 -3.78 4.80
C HIS A 79 -3.38 -4.73 4.87
N TYR A 80 -3.23 -5.98 5.35
CA TYR A 80 -4.38 -6.86 5.59
C TYR A 80 -5.29 -6.37 6.71
N GLU A 81 -4.75 -5.81 7.80
CA GLU A 81 -5.56 -5.21 8.87
C GLU A 81 -6.41 -4.04 8.33
N LYS A 82 -5.81 -3.14 7.55
CA LYS A 82 -6.54 -2.03 6.90
C LYS A 82 -7.55 -2.49 5.86
N ALA A 83 -7.41 -3.72 5.36
CA ALA A 83 -8.34 -4.35 4.42
C ALA A 83 -9.48 -5.12 5.10
N ASP A 84 -9.49 -5.23 6.43
CA ASP A 84 -10.43 -6.05 7.20
C ASP A 84 -10.25 -7.57 6.97
N CYS A 85 -9.02 -7.99 6.67
CA CYS A 85 -8.60 -9.37 6.43
C CYS A 85 -7.85 -9.91 7.66
N ALA A 86 -8.58 -10.15 8.74
CA ALA A 86 -7.99 -10.47 10.05
C ALA A 86 -7.18 -11.77 10.06
N HIS A 87 -7.61 -12.79 9.31
CA HIS A 87 -6.92 -14.07 9.26
C HIS A 87 -5.53 -13.95 8.63
N GLU A 88 -5.47 -13.33 7.45
CA GLU A 88 -4.22 -13.08 6.73
C GLU A 88 -3.31 -12.13 7.52
N ALA A 89 -3.88 -11.09 8.14
CA ALA A 89 -3.11 -10.19 9.01
C ALA A 89 -2.40 -10.97 10.13
N GLN A 90 -3.11 -11.86 10.82
CA GLN A 90 -2.55 -12.67 11.90
C GLN A 90 -1.43 -13.60 11.40
N GLU A 91 -1.62 -14.25 10.24
CA GLU A 91 -0.62 -15.11 9.63
C GLU A 91 0.70 -14.35 9.37
N PHE A 92 0.59 -13.17 8.76
CA PHE A 92 1.77 -12.35 8.43
C PHE A 92 2.41 -11.72 9.67
N LEU A 93 1.64 -11.39 10.72
CA LEU A 93 2.21 -10.98 12.02
C LEU A 93 3.03 -12.11 12.66
N GLN A 94 2.56 -13.35 12.59
CA GLN A 94 3.30 -14.50 13.09
C GLN A 94 4.59 -14.74 12.31
N ARG A 95 4.58 -14.54 10.99
CA ARG A 95 5.78 -14.58 10.15
C ARG A 95 6.77 -13.47 10.53
N ALA A 96 6.28 -12.25 10.70
CA ALA A 96 7.10 -11.10 11.10
C ALA A 96 7.76 -11.30 12.47
N SER A 97 7.09 -12.00 13.40
CA SER A 97 7.62 -12.30 14.73
C SER A 97 8.76 -13.32 14.74
N LYS A 98 9.04 -13.98 13.61
CA LYS A 98 10.11 -14.98 13.45
C LYS A 98 11.35 -14.39 12.75
N TYR A 99 11.34 -13.10 12.43
CA TYR A 99 12.46 -12.36 11.84
C TYR A 99 13.17 -11.54 12.93
#